data_AF-W9WNG2-F1
#
_entry.id   AF-W9WNG2-F1
#
_cell.length_a   1.000
_cell.length_b   1.000
_cell.length_c   1.000
_cell.angle_alpha   90.00
_cell.angle_beta   90.00
_cell.angle_gamma   90.00
#
_symmetry.space_group_name_H-M   'P 1'
#
loop_
_entity.id
_entity.type
_entity.pdbx_description
1 polymer ?
#
loop_
_entity_poly.entity_id
_entity_poly.type
_entity_poly.pdbx_seq_one_letter_code
_entity_poly.pdbx_strand_id
1 'polypeptide(L)'
;MPYWLVNACVNRGWIFATPDYRLIPESSGDDVVQDAVDTYQWVLHSLSTHLDIQCLWLSRNDDCESRWAKTGRSVVNLRHARPLNALYTTKRANIFGQPHIDTAPVIEQLTALRQSRPQVLVGYPWPADPSRDPRFAIIATLHIEALFPDFIAGVPGLSEAVAEQGVNAVPPAQRHLFPLSFGGSSKFPPTVLFHGKNDSAVPWHLSQVAWEKLCEHGVDVYIEFPPDAEHGFDARTGRVDIERDNADILTAPSFEGLRNVLKSLDQLVAATQNAKEN
;
A
#
# COMPACT_ATOMS: atom_id res chain seq x y z
N MET A 1 -1.09 6.96 -11.51
CA MET A 1 -1.18 8.12 -10.59
C MET A 1 -2.49 8.85 -10.82
N PRO A 2 -3.25 9.22 -9.77
CA PRO A 2 -4.51 9.95 -9.90
C PRO A 2 -4.25 11.41 -10.31
N TYR A 3 -5.16 12.00 -11.09
CA TYR A 3 -4.94 13.33 -11.68
C TYR A 3 -4.82 14.44 -10.64
N TRP A 4 -5.54 14.36 -9.52
CA TRP A 4 -5.46 15.35 -8.46
C TRP A 4 -4.02 15.50 -7.92
N LEU A 5 -3.31 14.38 -7.78
CA LEU A 5 -1.94 14.37 -7.27
C LEU A 5 -0.95 14.85 -8.35
N VAL A 6 -1.19 14.50 -9.62
CA VAL A 6 -0.43 15.06 -10.76
C VAL A 6 -0.50 16.59 -10.74
N ASN A 7 -1.71 17.14 -10.65
CA ASN A 7 -1.94 18.58 -10.63
C ASN A 7 -1.26 19.24 -9.43
N ALA A 8 -1.39 18.65 -8.23
CA ALA A 8 -0.72 19.14 -7.04
C ALA A 8 0.81 19.17 -7.20
N CYS A 9 1.40 18.12 -7.76
CA CYS A 9 2.84 18.06 -8.03
C CYS A 9 3.28 19.14 -9.03
N VAL A 10 2.57 19.29 -10.15
CA VAL A 10 2.88 20.31 -11.16
C VAL A 10 2.77 21.72 -10.57
N ASN A 11 1.71 22.01 -9.83
CA ASN A 11 1.47 23.33 -9.23
C ASN A 11 2.54 23.73 -8.22
N ARG A 12 3.17 22.75 -7.56
CA ARG A 12 4.17 22.96 -6.51
C ARG A 12 5.61 22.72 -6.96
N GLY A 13 5.81 22.25 -8.21
CA GLY A 13 7.11 21.80 -8.68
C GLY A 13 7.64 20.56 -7.96
N TRP A 14 6.75 19.73 -7.39
CA TRP A 14 7.15 18.48 -6.74
C TRP A 14 7.48 17.40 -7.76
N ILE A 15 8.46 16.57 -7.42
CA ILE A 15 8.76 15.36 -8.18
C ILE A 15 8.10 14.17 -7.49
N PHE A 16 7.31 13.44 -8.26
CA PHE A 16 6.71 12.18 -7.83
C PHE A 16 7.48 11.02 -8.43
N ALA A 17 7.92 10.09 -7.59
CA ALA A 17 8.62 8.88 -8.01
C ALA A 17 7.76 7.65 -7.68
N THR A 18 7.38 6.89 -8.69
CA THR A 18 6.69 5.60 -8.56
C THR A 18 7.55 4.54 -9.21
N PRO A 19 8.02 3.53 -8.47
CA PRO A 19 8.74 2.43 -9.08
C PRO A 19 7.76 1.44 -9.69
N ASP A 20 8.21 0.73 -10.72
CA ASP A 20 7.66 -0.59 -10.98
C ASP A 20 8.20 -1.56 -9.93
N TYR A 21 7.38 -2.53 -9.54
CA TYR A 21 7.76 -3.56 -8.57
C TYR A 21 7.38 -4.93 -9.10
N ARG A 22 8.12 -5.94 -8.64
CA ARG A 22 7.87 -7.35 -8.94
C ARG A 22 6.58 -7.79 -8.28
N LEU A 23 5.84 -8.66 -8.93
CA LEU A 23 4.52 -9.08 -8.46
C LEU A 23 4.53 -10.50 -7.89
N ILE A 24 3.86 -10.67 -6.75
CA ILE A 24 3.45 -11.98 -6.23
C ILE A 24 2.33 -12.53 -7.13
N PRO A 25 2.30 -13.83 -7.45
CA PRO A 25 3.11 -14.94 -6.89
C PRO A 25 4.40 -15.25 -7.65
N GLU A 26 4.71 -14.54 -8.74
CA GLU A 26 5.90 -14.81 -9.54
C GLU A 26 7.21 -14.44 -8.82
N SER A 27 7.16 -13.47 -7.91
CA SER A 27 8.23 -13.12 -6.98
C SER A 27 7.89 -13.45 -5.52
N SER A 28 8.88 -13.34 -4.63
CA SER A 28 8.67 -13.48 -3.17
C SER A 28 8.30 -12.14 -2.52
N GLY A 29 7.75 -12.16 -1.30
CA GLY A 29 7.55 -10.91 -0.55
C GLY A 29 8.87 -10.20 -0.22
N ASP A 30 9.97 -10.94 -0.10
CA ASP A 30 11.32 -10.37 0.03
C ASP A 30 11.70 -9.54 -1.20
N ASP A 31 11.36 -10.03 -2.40
CA ASP A 31 11.61 -9.33 -3.65
C ASP A 31 10.82 -8.02 -3.73
N VAL A 32 9.53 -8.04 -3.39
CA VAL A 32 8.68 -6.83 -3.36
C VAL A 32 9.21 -5.82 -2.35
N VAL A 33 9.58 -6.29 -1.16
CA VAL A 33 10.21 -5.46 -0.12
C VAL A 33 11.53 -4.86 -0.60
N GLN A 34 12.34 -5.63 -1.30
CA GLN A 34 13.61 -5.15 -1.83
C GLN A 34 13.40 -4.06 -2.89
N ASP A 35 12.42 -4.21 -3.79
CA ASP A 35 12.10 -3.19 -4.80
C ASP A 35 11.68 -1.86 -4.17
N ALA A 36 10.85 -1.94 -3.11
CA ALA A 36 10.45 -0.81 -2.29
C ALA A 36 11.66 -0.12 -1.64
N VAL A 37 12.57 -0.90 -1.04
CA VAL A 37 13.79 -0.37 -0.41
C VAL A 37 14.74 0.25 -1.43
N ASP A 38 14.99 -0.41 -2.56
CA ASP A 38 15.90 0.08 -3.60
C ASP A 38 15.40 1.37 -4.21
N THR A 39 14.09 1.48 -4.44
CA THR A 39 13.48 2.73 -4.91
C THR A 39 13.71 3.85 -3.92
N TYR A 40 13.43 3.61 -2.64
CA TYR A 40 13.62 4.61 -1.61
C TYR A 40 15.09 5.07 -1.55
N GLN A 41 16.02 4.12 -1.56
CA GLN A 41 17.46 4.41 -1.51
C GLN A 41 17.92 5.15 -2.76
N TRP A 42 17.39 4.82 -3.94
CA TRP A 42 17.67 5.53 -5.18
C TRP A 42 17.12 6.96 -5.17
N VAL A 43 15.89 7.19 -4.69
CA VAL A 43 15.33 8.54 -4.55
C VAL A 43 16.17 9.37 -3.59
N LEU A 44 16.56 8.80 -2.45
CA LEU A 44 17.29 9.52 -1.41
C LEU A 44 18.72 9.87 -1.82
N HIS A 45 19.44 8.94 -2.48
CA HIS A 45 20.88 9.07 -2.72
C HIS A 45 21.27 9.32 -4.17
N SER A 46 20.43 8.93 -5.13
CA SER A 46 20.74 9.08 -6.55
C SER A 46 19.95 10.22 -7.16
N LEU A 47 18.62 10.22 -7.05
CA LEU A 47 17.77 11.24 -7.69
C LEU A 47 18.09 12.64 -7.16
N SER A 48 18.23 12.77 -5.84
CA SER A 48 18.62 14.01 -5.17
C SER A 48 19.93 14.58 -5.71
N THR A 49 20.94 13.73 -5.94
CA THR A 49 22.24 14.12 -6.51
C THR A 49 22.14 14.49 -7.99
N HIS A 50 21.37 13.76 -8.80
CA HIS A 50 21.26 14.03 -10.24
C HIS A 50 20.53 15.33 -10.55
N LEU A 51 19.57 15.71 -9.71
CA LEU A 51 18.72 16.89 -9.93
C LEU A 51 19.10 18.08 -9.04
N ASP A 52 20.07 17.92 -8.14
CA ASP A 52 20.42 18.91 -7.11
C ASP A 52 19.19 19.39 -6.31
N ILE A 53 18.33 18.44 -5.93
CA ILE A 53 17.08 18.69 -5.20
C ILE A 53 17.05 17.94 -3.87
N GLN A 54 16.22 18.43 -2.95
CA GLN A 54 15.72 17.59 -1.87
C GLN A 54 14.47 16.84 -2.29
N CYS A 55 14.49 15.53 -2.08
CA CYS A 55 13.35 14.68 -2.34
C CYS A 55 12.54 14.49 -1.07
N LEU A 56 11.27 14.85 -1.09
CA LEU A 56 10.25 14.28 -0.20
C LEU A 56 9.71 13.03 -0.88
N TRP A 57 9.94 11.86 -0.29
CA TRP A 57 9.44 10.63 -0.89
C TRP A 57 7.99 10.37 -0.45
N LEU A 58 7.09 10.27 -1.44
CA LEU A 58 5.69 9.91 -1.26
C LEU A 58 5.46 8.50 -1.79
N SER A 59 5.02 7.59 -0.92
CA SER A 59 4.63 6.23 -1.32
C SER A 59 3.15 6.02 -1.28
N ARG A 60 2.62 5.48 -2.37
CA ARG A 60 1.26 4.98 -2.46
C ARG A 60 1.31 3.45 -2.52
N ASN A 61 0.74 2.79 -1.52
CA ASN A 61 0.47 1.35 -1.57
C ASN A 61 -1.01 1.14 -1.89
N ASP A 62 -1.29 0.52 -3.02
CA ASP A 62 -2.60 -0.05 -3.33
C ASP A 62 -2.44 -1.57 -3.15
N ASP A 63 -2.84 -2.06 -1.98
CA ASP A 63 -2.90 -3.46 -1.54
C ASP A 63 -1.65 -4.35 -1.64
N CYS A 64 -1.28 -4.83 -0.44
CA CYS A 64 -0.26 -5.81 -0.08
C CYS A 64 1.22 -5.39 -0.29
N GLU A 65 1.92 -5.40 0.84
CA GLU A 65 3.37 -5.34 0.99
C GLU A 65 4.07 -3.99 0.78
N SER A 66 4.66 -3.52 1.86
CA SER A 66 5.97 -2.87 1.78
C SER A 66 6.59 -2.65 3.16
N ARG A 67 7.88 -2.93 3.23
CA ARG A 67 8.79 -2.53 4.30
C ARG A 67 9.63 -1.37 3.77
N TRP A 68 9.91 -0.38 4.61
CA TRP A 68 10.57 0.85 4.21
C TRP A 68 11.78 1.15 5.09
N ALA A 69 12.92 1.46 4.48
CA ALA A 69 14.22 1.55 5.15
C ALA A 69 14.83 2.96 5.12
N LYS A 70 15.01 3.53 6.32
CA LYS A 70 16.06 4.45 6.79
C LYS A 70 16.10 5.90 6.25
N THR A 71 15.60 6.78 7.14
CA THR A 71 16.03 8.16 7.44
C THR A 71 16.15 9.16 6.29
N GLY A 72 15.23 10.11 6.31
CA GLY A 72 15.08 11.23 5.38
C GLY A 72 13.58 11.39 5.20
N ARG A 73 13.00 12.41 5.84
CA ARG A 73 11.54 12.62 6.00
C ARG A 73 10.80 12.18 4.74
N SER A 74 10.02 11.13 4.90
CA SER A 74 9.23 10.53 3.84
C SER A 74 7.76 10.61 4.26
N VAL A 75 6.84 10.35 3.35
CA VAL A 75 5.40 10.32 3.60
C VAL A 75 4.85 9.07 2.95
N VAL A 76 4.31 8.17 3.76
CA VAL A 76 3.84 6.86 3.27
C VAL A 76 2.36 6.69 3.59
N ASN A 77 1.62 6.26 2.57
CA ASN A 77 0.58 5.22 2.58
C ASN A 77 -0.90 5.61 2.42
N LEU A 78 -1.47 5.22 1.27
CA LEU A 78 -2.91 5.30 0.98
C LEU A 78 -3.75 4.06 1.34
N ARG A 79 -3.20 2.92 1.78
CA ARG A 79 -3.89 1.75 2.38
C ARG A 79 -2.92 0.77 3.06
N HIS A 80 -3.27 0.27 4.25
CA HIS A 80 -2.50 -0.82 4.89
C HIS A 80 -3.32 -2.12 4.92
N ALA A 81 -2.97 -3.07 4.04
CA ALA A 81 -3.33 -4.47 4.24
C ALA A 81 -2.49 -5.01 5.41
N ARG A 82 -3.15 -5.57 6.43
CA ARG A 82 -2.50 -6.27 7.54
C ARG A 82 -2.61 -7.79 7.30
N PRO A 83 -1.69 -8.41 6.55
CA PRO A 83 -1.86 -9.79 6.09
C PRO A 83 -1.94 -10.82 7.23
N LEU A 84 -1.50 -10.48 8.46
CA LEU A 84 -1.64 -11.36 9.63
C LEU A 84 -2.94 -11.15 10.43
N ASN A 85 -3.90 -10.39 9.90
CA ASN A 85 -5.21 -10.22 10.52
C ASN A 85 -6.16 -11.36 10.09
N ALA A 86 -7.18 -11.65 10.92
CA ALA A 86 -8.26 -12.61 10.63
C ALA A 86 -8.85 -12.49 9.22
N LEU A 87 -8.90 -11.28 8.64
CA LEU A 87 -9.34 -11.05 7.27
C LEU A 87 -8.56 -11.85 6.20
N TYR A 88 -7.29 -12.13 6.47
CA TYR A 88 -6.33 -12.73 5.55
C TYR A 88 -5.80 -14.08 6.05
N THR A 89 -6.18 -14.50 7.25
CA THR A 89 -5.81 -15.79 7.85
C THR A 89 -7.01 -16.74 7.97
N THR A 90 -8.23 -16.26 7.70
CA THR A 90 -9.46 -17.04 7.77
C THR A 90 -10.21 -16.98 6.43
N LYS A 91 -10.61 -18.15 5.91
CA LYS A 91 -11.37 -18.25 4.66
C LYS A 91 -12.65 -17.44 4.72
N ARG A 92 -13.02 -16.80 3.62
CA ARG A 92 -14.15 -15.85 3.58
C ARG A 92 -14.82 -15.78 2.20
N ALA A 93 -15.97 -15.10 2.17
CA ALA A 93 -16.60 -14.72 0.92
C ALA A 93 -15.69 -13.81 0.08
N ASN A 94 -15.96 -13.80 -1.22
CA ASN A 94 -15.18 -13.02 -2.19
C ASN A 94 -15.22 -11.51 -1.87
N ILE A 95 -14.18 -10.80 -2.29
CA ILE A 95 -14.05 -9.35 -2.10
C ILE A 95 -15.08 -8.57 -2.92
N PHE A 96 -15.35 -7.33 -2.53
CA PHE A 96 -16.36 -6.46 -3.16
C PHE A 96 -17.79 -7.05 -3.21
N GLY A 97 -18.09 -8.03 -2.37
CA GLY A 97 -19.37 -8.75 -2.40
C GLY A 97 -19.60 -9.54 -3.69
N GLN A 98 -18.54 -9.86 -4.43
CA GLN A 98 -18.63 -10.63 -5.67
C GLN A 98 -19.11 -12.07 -5.40
N PRO A 99 -19.67 -12.75 -6.41
CA PRO A 99 -19.98 -14.16 -6.31
C PRO A 99 -18.74 -15.00 -5.95
N HIS A 100 -18.97 -16.10 -5.25
CA HIS A 100 -17.92 -17.10 -5.04
C HIS A 100 -17.48 -17.68 -6.39
N ILE A 101 -16.18 -17.87 -6.58
CA ILE A 101 -15.59 -18.49 -7.78
C ILE A 101 -15.05 -19.88 -7.44
N ASP A 102 -14.90 -20.76 -8.43
CA ASP A 102 -14.16 -22.00 -8.23
C ASP A 102 -12.67 -21.69 -8.10
N THR A 103 -12.11 -21.85 -6.90
CA THR A 103 -10.73 -21.53 -6.57
C THR A 103 -9.77 -22.67 -6.91
N ALA A 104 -10.25 -23.90 -7.07
CA ALA A 104 -9.39 -25.08 -7.21
C ALA A 104 -8.43 -25.01 -8.42
N PRO A 105 -8.88 -24.60 -9.62
CA PRO A 105 -7.98 -24.46 -10.78
C PRO A 105 -6.91 -23.39 -10.58
N VAL A 106 -7.25 -22.30 -9.89
CA VAL A 106 -6.31 -21.21 -9.59
C VAL A 106 -5.28 -21.68 -8.57
N ILE A 107 -5.68 -22.43 -7.54
CA ILE A 107 -4.74 -23.00 -6.56
C ILE A 107 -3.77 -23.99 -7.22
N GLU A 108 -4.25 -24.83 -8.14
CA GLU A 108 -3.39 -25.74 -8.89
C GLU A 108 -2.35 -24.97 -9.72
N GLN A 109 -2.80 -23.91 -10.43
CA GLN A 109 -1.91 -23.02 -11.16
C GLN A 109 -0.89 -22.35 -10.23
N LEU A 110 -1.32 -21.80 -9.10
CA LEU A 110 -0.43 -21.14 -8.13
C LEU A 110 0.62 -22.12 -7.57
N THR A 111 0.23 -23.36 -7.33
CA THR A 111 1.14 -24.41 -6.86
C THR A 111 2.19 -24.74 -7.92
N ALA A 112 1.80 -24.84 -9.19
CA ALA A 112 2.72 -25.04 -10.30
C ALA A 112 3.65 -23.84 -10.54
N LEU A 113 3.16 -22.60 -10.38
CA LEU A 113 3.95 -21.37 -10.49
C LEU A 113 5.07 -21.33 -9.45
N ARG A 114 4.78 -21.69 -8.19
CA ARG A 114 5.80 -21.78 -7.12
C ARG A 114 6.94 -22.73 -7.44
N GLN A 115 6.65 -23.83 -8.15
CA GLN A 115 7.64 -24.85 -8.51
C GLN A 115 8.47 -24.46 -9.74
N SER A 116 7.85 -23.79 -10.71
CA SER A 116 8.44 -23.52 -12.02
C SER A 116 9.27 -22.23 -12.11
N ARG A 117 9.16 -21.31 -11.14
CA ARG A 117 9.84 -19.99 -11.13
C ARG A 117 9.77 -19.29 -12.51
N PRO A 118 8.55 -18.95 -12.96
CA PRO A 118 8.32 -18.40 -14.29
C PRO A 118 8.93 -16.99 -14.46
N GLN A 119 8.72 -16.40 -15.64
CA GLN A 119 9.07 -15.00 -15.89
C GLN A 119 8.44 -14.10 -14.81
N VAL A 120 9.29 -13.41 -14.05
CA VAL A 120 8.87 -12.42 -13.06
C VAL A 120 8.16 -11.28 -13.78
N LEU A 121 6.95 -10.95 -13.32
CA LEU A 121 6.20 -9.80 -13.81
C LEU A 121 6.60 -8.55 -13.03
N VAL A 122 6.82 -7.46 -13.76
CA VAL A 122 7.16 -6.14 -13.24
C VAL A 122 6.08 -5.18 -13.73
N GLY A 123 5.25 -4.70 -12.82
CA GLY A 123 4.03 -3.97 -13.16
C GLY A 123 2.97 -4.84 -13.88
N TYR A 124 1.73 -4.36 -13.88
CA TYR A 124 0.63 -5.00 -14.62
C TYR A 124 -0.34 -3.95 -15.14
N PRO A 125 -0.65 -3.93 -16.45
CA PRO A 125 -1.61 -2.98 -17.00
C PRO A 125 -3.00 -3.24 -16.42
N TRP A 126 -3.76 -2.18 -16.19
CA TRP A 126 -5.15 -2.34 -15.78
C TRP A 126 -5.95 -3.07 -16.87
N PRO A 127 -6.64 -4.18 -16.55
CA PRO A 127 -7.36 -4.94 -17.55
C PRO A 127 -8.62 -4.21 -18.02
N ALA A 128 -8.97 -4.38 -19.29
CA ALA A 128 -10.21 -3.84 -19.85
C ALA A 128 -11.46 -4.46 -19.19
N ASP A 129 -11.37 -5.75 -18.80
CA ASP A 129 -12.40 -6.48 -18.08
C ASP A 129 -11.77 -7.26 -16.91
N PRO A 130 -11.81 -6.72 -15.69
CA PRO A 130 -11.29 -7.39 -14.50
C PRO A 130 -11.92 -8.76 -14.22
N SER A 131 -13.16 -9.02 -14.67
CA SER A 131 -13.84 -10.30 -14.39
C SER A 131 -13.25 -11.48 -15.17
N ARG A 132 -12.49 -11.19 -16.23
CA ARG A 132 -11.86 -12.18 -17.11
C ARG A 132 -10.34 -12.20 -16.97
N ASP A 133 -9.80 -11.35 -16.09
CA ASP A 133 -8.38 -11.20 -15.91
C ASP A 133 -7.81 -12.28 -14.96
N PRO A 134 -6.76 -13.01 -15.35
CA PRO A 134 -6.21 -14.08 -14.53
C PRO A 134 -5.63 -13.59 -13.20
N ARG A 135 -5.11 -12.36 -13.13
CA ARG A 135 -4.59 -11.81 -11.88
C ARG A 135 -5.72 -11.43 -10.93
N PHE A 136 -6.85 -10.96 -11.43
CA PHE A 136 -8.04 -10.77 -10.59
C PHE A 136 -8.58 -12.08 -10.04
N ALA A 137 -8.52 -13.17 -10.81
CA ALA A 137 -8.85 -14.51 -10.30
C ALA A 137 -7.89 -14.98 -9.19
N ILE A 138 -6.58 -14.68 -9.33
CA ILE A 138 -5.59 -14.91 -8.27
C ILE A 138 -5.91 -14.08 -7.03
N ILE A 139 -6.13 -12.77 -7.17
CA ILE A 139 -6.46 -11.86 -6.06
C ILE A 139 -7.70 -12.36 -5.32
N ALA A 140 -8.77 -12.70 -6.05
CA ALA A 140 -9.98 -13.25 -5.46
C ALA A 140 -9.70 -14.57 -4.71
N THR A 141 -8.94 -15.47 -5.32
CA THR A 141 -8.56 -16.77 -4.70
C THR A 141 -7.76 -16.58 -3.42
N LEU A 142 -6.74 -15.70 -3.41
CA LEU A 142 -5.93 -15.43 -2.23
C LEU A 142 -6.75 -14.84 -1.08
N HIS A 143 -7.80 -14.05 -1.38
CA HIS A 143 -8.74 -13.55 -0.38
C HIS A 143 -9.70 -14.62 0.12
N ILE A 144 -10.31 -15.40 -0.78
CA ILE A 144 -11.30 -16.44 -0.42
C ILE A 144 -10.64 -17.53 0.44
N GLU A 145 -9.46 -17.99 0.02
CA GLU A 145 -8.75 -19.08 0.66
C GLU A 145 -7.81 -18.63 1.78
N ALA A 146 -7.72 -17.32 2.04
CA ALA A 146 -6.84 -16.71 3.03
C ALA A 146 -5.38 -17.12 2.86
N LEU A 147 -4.81 -16.90 1.67
CA LEU A 147 -3.46 -17.37 1.31
C LEU A 147 -2.42 -16.25 1.23
N PHE A 148 -2.78 -14.98 1.53
CA PHE A 148 -1.81 -13.88 1.46
C PHE A 148 -0.55 -14.13 2.30
N PRO A 149 -0.61 -14.41 3.61
CA PRO A 149 0.56 -14.78 4.42
C PRO A 149 1.45 -15.84 3.78
N ASP A 150 0.86 -16.91 3.25
CA ASP A 150 1.59 -18.01 2.63
C ASP A 150 2.44 -17.56 1.44
N PHE A 151 1.88 -16.72 0.58
CA PHE A 151 2.56 -16.24 -0.63
C PHE A 151 3.54 -15.11 -0.33
N ILE A 152 3.17 -14.18 0.56
CA ILE A 152 4.04 -13.12 1.08
C ILE A 152 5.31 -13.74 1.70
N ALA A 153 5.14 -14.67 2.64
CA ALA A 153 6.24 -15.26 3.39
C ALA A 153 6.95 -16.41 2.66
N GLY A 154 6.35 -16.95 1.61
CA GLY A 154 6.84 -18.17 0.97
C GLY A 154 6.70 -19.42 1.86
N VAL A 155 5.83 -19.41 2.88
CA VAL A 155 5.66 -20.49 3.87
C VAL A 155 4.27 -21.11 3.72
N PRO A 156 4.16 -22.33 3.16
CA PRO A 156 2.87 -23.03 3.07
C PRO A 156 2.28 -23.32 4.46
N GLY A 157 0.96 -23.11 4.61
CA GLY A 157 0.21 -23.28 5.86
C GLY A 157 0.38 -22.13 6.85
N LEU A 158 1.03 -21.03 6.48
CA LEU A 158 1.30 -19.93 7.41
C LEU A 158 0.01 -19.26 7.89
N SER A 159 -0.94 -19.01 7.00
CA SER A 159 -2.22 -18.41 7.36
C SER A 159 -2.96 -19.21 8.43
N GLU A 160 -3.06 -20.53 8.25
CA GLU A 160 -3.71 -21.43 9.19
C GLU A 160 -2.98 -21.43 10.54
N ALA A 161 -1.65 -21.55 10.53
CA ALA A 161 -0.85 -21.49 11.74
C ALA A 161 -1.03 -20.16 12.49
N VAL A 162 -1.12 -19.03 11.78
CA VAL A 162 -1.38 -17.71 12.37
C VAL A 162 -2.81 -17.60 12.90
N ALA A 163 -3.79 -18.19 12.24
CA ALA A 163 -5.18 -18.21 12.72
C ALA A 163 -5.31 -18.99 14.04
N GLU A 164 -4.60 -20.10 14.18
CA GLU A 164 -4.66 -20.97 15.36
C GLU A 164 -3.77 -20.49 16.52
N GLN A 165 -2.55 -20.05 16.22
CA GLN A 165 -1.50 -19.81 17.22
C GLN A 165 -1.15 -18.32 17.35
N GLY A 166 -1.81 -17.46 16.57
CA GLY A 166 -1.55 -16.03 16.50
C GLY A 166 -0.28 -15.69 15.73
N VAL A 167 0.08 -14.40 15.75
CA VAL A 167 1.22 -13.88 14.96
C VAL A 167 2.54 -14.60 15.27
N ASN A 168 2.72 -15.17 16.46
CA ASN A 168 3.95 -15.87 16.83
C ASN A 168 4.26 -17.11 15.99
N ALA A 169 3.27 -17.64 15.25
CA ALA A 169 3.47 -18.70 14.26
C ALA A 169 4.38 -18.29 13.10
N VAL A 170 4.53 -16.98 12.83
CA VAL A 170 5.43 -16.47 11.79
C VAL A 170 6.88 -16.84 12.14
N PRO A 171 7.56 -17.64 11.30
CA PRO A 171 8.91 -18.07 11.62
C PRO A 171 9.87 -16.87 11.68
N PRO A 172 10.88 -16.89 12.56
CA PRO A 172 11.76 -15.73 12.78
C PRO A 172 12.38 -15.14 11.51
N ALA A 173 12.70 -15.99 10.53
CA ALA A 173 13.31 -15.60 9.26
C ALA A 173 12.36 -14.81 8.34
N GLN A 174 11.04 -14.84 8.56
CA GLN A 174 10.04 -14.14 7.74
C GLN A 174 9.40 -12.95 8.47
N ARG A 175 9.72 -12.73 9.74
CA ARG A 175 9.10 -11.67 10.56
C ARG A 175 9.33 -10.27 10.01
N HIS A 176 10.42 -10.05 9.26
CA HIS A 176 10.71 -8.76 8.66
C HIS A 176 9.74 -8.37 7.54
N LEU A 177 9.00 -9.33 6.96
CA LEU A 177 7.93 -9.09 5.99
C LEU A 177 6.65 -8.53 6.63
N PHE A 178 6.56 -8.58 7.98
CA PHE A 178 5.38 -8.15 8.74
C PHE A 178 5.72 -7.06 9.78
N PRO A 179 6.19 -5.88 9.34
CA PRO A 179 6.75 -4.86 10.24
C PRO A 179 5.73 -4.27 11.24
N LEU A 180 4.43 -4.23 10.93
CA LEU A 180 3.42 -3.81 11.90
C LEU A 180 3.21 -4.80 13.05
N SER A 181 3.70 -6.03 12.92
CA SER A 181 3.62 -7.06 13.98
C SER A 181 4.96 -7.29 14.68
N PHE A 182 6.09 -7.14 13.98
CA PHE A 182 7.42 -7.45 14.52
C PHE A 182 8.47 -6.35 14.35
N GLY A 183 8.14 -5.23 13.72
CA GLY A 183 9.06 -4.11 13.50
C GLY A 183 9.38 -3.38 14.80
N GLY A 184 10.59 -2.84 14.89
CA GLY A 184 11.02 -1.94 15.97
C GLY A 184 10.75 -0.47 15.68
N SER A 185 10.55 0.29 16.75
CA SER A 185 9.89 1.60 16.88
C SER A 185 10.56 2.87 16.34
N SER A 186 11.67 2.87 15.60
CA SER A 186 12.48 4.11 15.49
C SER A 186 12.88 4.52 14.08
N LYS A 187 12.23 3.98 13.05
CA LYS A 187 12.70 4.13 11.66
C LYS A 187 11.62 4.48 10.63
N PHE A 188 10.37 4.63 11.06
CA PHE A 188 9.31 5.06 10.14
C PHE A 188 9.43 6.57 9.91
N PRO A 189 9.33 7.02 8.64
CA PRO A 189 9.21 8.44 8.35
C PRO A 189 7.81 8.94 8.75
N PRO A 190 7.58 10.27 8.76
CA PRO A 190 6.23 10.80 8.81
C PRO A 190 5.31 10.06 7.82
N THR A 191 4.05 9.87 8.18
CA THR A 191 3.15 8.98 7.45
C THR A 191 1.83 9.69 7.26
N VAL A 192 1.25 9.62 6.05
CA VAL A 192 -0.10 10.13 5.79
C VAL A 192 -0.94 8.93 5.46
N LEU A 193 -2.02 8.69 6.21
CA LEU A 193 -2.99 7.62 5.97
C LEU A 193 -4.30 8.21 5.49
N PHE A 194 -4.74 7.84 4.30
CA PHE A 194 -6.07 8.20 3.81
C PHE A 194 -6.85 6.93 3.44
N HIS A 195 -7.98 6.68 4.07
CA HIS A 195 -8.77 5.46 3.86
C HIS A 195 -10.26 5.72 4.10
N GLY A 196 -11.10 5.55 3.06
CA GLY A 196 -12.54 5.72 3.24
C GLY A 196 -13.18 4.65 4.12
N LYS A 197 -14.07 5.07 5.01
CA LYS A 197 -14.77 4.16 5.93
C LYS A 197 -15.74 3.21 5.23
N ASN A 198 -16.17 3.56 4.02
CA ASN A 198 -17.02 2.76 3.17
C ASN A 198 -16.24 1.81 2.23
N ASP A 199 -14.92 1.65 2.39
CA ASP A 199 -14.15 0.69 1.58
C ASP A 199 -14.68 -0.74 1.76
N SER A 200 -15.15 -1.31 0.65
CA SER A 200 -15.81 -2.61 0.59
C SER A 200 -14.85 -3.79 0.38
N ALA A 201 -13.59 -3.54 0.01
CA ALA A 201 -12.58 -4.59 -0.13
C ALA A 201 -11.76 -4.76 1.15
N VAL A 202 -11.28 -3.65 1.70
CA VAL A 202 -10.36 -3.63 2.83
C VAL A 202 -10.97 -2.79 3.95
N PRO A 203 -11.34 -3.39 5.09
CA PRO A 203 -11.90 -2.66 6.21
C PRO A 203 -10.94 -1.57 6.72
N TRP A 204 -11.43 -0.32 6.78
CA TRP A 204 -10.64 0.84 7.18
C TRP A 204 -10.02 0.72 8.59
N HIS A 205 -10.64 -0.05 9.50
CA HIS A 205 -10.11 -0.34 10.83
C HIS A 205 -8.71 -0.96 10.81
N LEU A 206 -8.32 -1.65 9.74
CA LEU A 206 -6.94 -2.15 9.59
C LEU A 206 -5.92 -1.00 9.51
N SER A 207 -6.29 0.10 8.85
CA SER A 207 -5.49 1.32 8.79
C SER A 207 -5.54 2.12 10.09
N GLN A 208 -6.66 2.08 10.82
CA GLN A 208 -6.74 2.63 12.17
C GLN A 208 -5.75 1.94 13.14
N VAL A 209 -5.67 0.61 13.14
CA VAL A 209 -4.70 -0.09 14.00
C VAL A 209 -3.26 0.17 13.56
N ALA A 210 -3.02 0.32 12.24
CA ALA A 210 -1.70 0.71 11.75
C ALA A 210 -1.30 2.10 12.26
N TRP A 211 -2.23 3.06 12.22
CA TRP A 211 -2.06 4.40 12.79
C TRP A 211 -1.69 4.34 14.28
N GLU A 212 -2.49 3.65 15.10
CA GLU A 212 -2.28 3.52 16.55
C GLU A 212 -0.89 2.97 16.84
N LYS A 213 -0.49 1.89 16.17
CA LYS A 213 0.84 1.29 16.33
C LYS A 213 1.97 2.20 15.89
N LEU A 214 1.81 2.97 14.81
CA LEU A 214 2.83 3.91 14.38
C LEU A 214 3.00 5.04 15.42
N CYS A 215 1.89 5.56 15.95
CA CYS A 215 1.91 6.57 17.01
C CYS A 215 2.52 6.06 18.32
N GLU A 216 2.21 4.83 18.75
CA GLU A 216 2.84 4.17 19.92
C GLU A 216 4.37 4.13 19.81
N HIS A 217 4.88 4.10 18.58
CA HIS A 217 6.30 4.10 18.27
C HIS A 217 6.86 5.50 17.96
N GLY A 218 6.12 6.57 18.26
CA GLY A 218 6.60 7.95 18.12
C GLY A 218 6.71 8.44 16.67
N VAL A 219 6.01 7.79 15.73
CA VAL A 219 5.94 8.22 14.34
C VAL A 219 4.91 9.34 14.22
N ASP A 220 5.27 10.41 13.50
CA ASP A 220 4.32 11.45 13.13
C ASP A 220 3.38 10.92 12.04
N VAL A 221 2.09 10.79 12.35
CA VAL A 221 1.10 10.22 11.43
C VAL A 221 -0.08 11.17 11.28
N TYR A 222 -0.26 11.64 10.05
CA TYR A 222 -1.45 12.35 9.62
C TYR A 222 -2.50 11.36 9.10
N ILE A 223 -3.77 11.55 9.43
CA ILE A 223 -4.84 10.63 9.04
C ILE A 223 -6.04 11.36 8.44
N GLU A 224 -6.69 10.70 7.48
CA GLU A 224 -7.96 11.10 6.89
C GLU A 224 -8.81 9.85 6.66
N PHE A 225 -9.94 9.75 7.37
CA PHE A 225 -10.87 8.63 7.23
C PHE A 225 -12.26 9.12 6.78
N PRO A 226 -12.39 9.59 5.53
CA PRO A 226 -13.65 10.12 5.03
C PRO A 226 -14.73 9.02 4.98
N PRO A 227 -16.01 9.35 5.18
CA PRO A 227 -17.11 8.38 5.12
C PRO A 227 -17.36 7.80 3.72
N ASP A 228 -16.89 8.45 2.66
CA ASP A 228 -17.38 8.30 1.29
C ASP A 228 -16.28 8.02 0.23
N ALA A 229 -15.10 7.56 0.63
CA ALA A 229 -14.01 7.17 -0.29
C ALA A 229 -13.88 5.64 -0.48
N GLU A 230 -14.71 5.07 -1.34
CA GLU A 230 -14.68 3.62 -1.67
C GLU A 230 -13.30 3.15 -2.16
N HIS A 231 -13.04 1.85 -2.14
CA HIS A 231 -11.81 1.23 -2.59
C HIS A 231 -11.32 1.78 -3.93
N GLY A 232 -10.13 2.37 -4.03
CA GLY A 232 -9.62 2.95 -5.28
C GLY A 232 -10.39 4.20 -5.78
N PHE A 233 -11.11 4.89 -4.89
CA PHE A 233 -11.92 6.08 -5.18
C PHE A 233 -11.21 7.10 -6.06
N ASP A 234 -10.01 7.52 -5.68
CA ASP A 234 -9.29 8.64 -6.29
C ASP A 234 -8.73 8.33 -7.69
N ALA A 235 -8.62 7.04 -8.05
CA ALA A 235 -8.31 6.62 -9.41
C ALA A 235 -9.55 6.71 -10.33
N ARG A 236 -10.76 6.56 -9.77
CA ARG A 236 -12.03 6.59 -10.50
C ARG A 236 -12.64 7.98 -10.66
N THR A 237 -12.16 8.98 -9.93
CA THR A 237 -12.66 10.36 -10.02
C THR A 237 -12.32 11.03 -11.36
N GLY A 238 -11.41 10.47 -12.15
CA GLY A 238 -11.05 10.97 -13.47
C GLY A 238 -10.11 12.18 -13.40
N ARG A 239 -10.27 13.12 -14.35
CA ARG A 239 -9.38 14.28 -14.53
C ARG A 239 -9.86 15.49 -13.71
N VAL A 240 -9.76 15.39 -12.39
CA VAL A 240 -10.20 16.43 -11.46
C VAL A 240 -9.00 17.23 -10.94
N ASP A 241 -9.13 18.55 -10.88
CA ASP A 241 -8.27 19.44 -10.09
C ASP A 241 -8.98 19.84 -8.80
N ILE A 242 -8.65 19.15 -7.70
CA ILE A 242 -9.31 19.35 -6.41
C ILE A 242 -9.05 20.73 -5.79
N GLU A 243 -8.07 21.48 -6.30
CA GLU A 243 -7.73 22.83 -5.79
C GLU A 243 -8.37 23.96 -6.60
N ARG A 244 -8.87 23.68 -7.81
CA ARG A 244 -9.38 24.69 -8.74
C ARG A 244 -10.82 24.46 -9.20
N ASP A 245 -11.21 23.20 -9.33
CA ASP A 245 -12.55 22.86 -9.80
C ASP A 245 -13.56 23.05 -8.65
N ASN A 246 -14.70 23.67 -8.98
CA ASN A 246 -15.76 23.99 -8.02
C ASN A 246 -17.04 23.18 -8.28
N ALA A 247 -16.93 21.95 -8.77
CA ALA A 247 -18.08 21.08 -8.99
C ALA A 247 -18.63 20.54 -7.65
N ASP A 248 -19.95 20.36 -7.55
CA ASP A 248 -20.62 19.85 -6.33
C ASP A 248 -20.01 18.55 -5.82
N ILE A 249 -19.61 17.64 -6.71
CA ILE A 249 -18.95 16.37 -6.34
C ILE A 249 -17.66 16.58 -5.55
N LEU A 250 -16.97 17.70 -5.75
CA LEU A 250 -15.71 18.06 -5.08
C LEU A 250 -15.92 18.70 -3.71
N THR A 251 -17.18 18.86 -3.28
CA THR A 251 -17.55 19.26 -1.93
C THR A 251 -17.72 18.05 -1.00
N ALA A 252 -17.68 16.83 -1.54
CA ALA A 252 -17.81 15.62 -0.74
C ALA A 252 -16.64 15.47 0.25
N PRO A 253 -16.85 14.89 1.45
CA PRO A 253 -15.84 14.79 2.50
C PRO A 253 -14.54 14.10 2.04
N SER A 254 -14.65 13.13 1.13
CA SER A 254 -13.50 12.48 0.49
C SER A 254 -12.54 13.46 -0.20
N PHE A 255 -13.05 14.45 -0.93
CA PHE A 255 -12.23 15.47 -1.58
C PHE A 255 -11.69 16.51 -0.60
N GLU A 256 -12.44 16.85 0.44
CA GLU A 256 -11.93 17.67 1.54
C GLU A 256 -10.74 16.98 2.23
N GLY A 257 -10.86 15.68 2.49
CA GLY A 257 -9.76 14.87 3.03
C GLY A 257 -8.52 14.90 2.12
N LEU A 258 -8.67 14.80 0.79
CA LEU A 258 -7.54 14.94 -0.14
C LEU A 258 -6.90 16.34 -0.09
N ARG A 259 -7.69 17.41 0.05
CA ARG A 259 -7.14 18.78 0.22
C ARG A 259 -6.40 18.91 1.54
N ASN A 260 -6.88 18.28 2.60
CA ASN A 260 -6.21 18.30 3.89
C ASN A 260 -4.90 17.48 3.86
N VAL A 261 -4.87 16.36 3.14
CA VAL A 261 -3.62 15.65 2.81
C VAL A 261 -2.62 16.61 2.16
N LEU A 262 -3.03 17.37 1.13
CA LEU A 262 -2.14 18.34 0.47
C LEU A 262 -1.61 19.41 1.44
N LYS A 263 -2.46 19.95 2.32
CA LYS A 263 -2.02 20.92 3.36
C LYS A 263 -0.96 20.32 4.28
N SER A 264 -1.14 19.06 4.71
CA SER A 264 -0.17 18.37 5.57
C SER A 264 1.15 18.11 4.85
N LEU A 265 1.10 17.76 3.55
CA LEU A 265 2.30 17.65 2.72
C LEU A 265 3.03 18.97 2.60
N ASP A 266 2.31 20.08 2.36
CA ASP A 266 2.88 21.42 2.30
C ASP A 266 3.62 21.80 3.60
N GLN A 267 3.02 21.50 4.75
CA GLN A 267 3.63 21.73 6.06
C GLN A 267 4.91 20.90 6.26
N LEU A 268 4.91 19.63 5.83
CA LEU A 268 6.07 18.75 5.93
C LEU A 268 7.23 19.22 5.04
N VAL A 269 6.93 19.70 3.84
CA VAL A 269 7.93 20.30 2.93
C VAL A 269 8.51 21.56 3.57
N ALA A 270 7.67 22.48 4.04
CA ALA A 270 8.10 23.74 4.65
C ALA A 270 8.96 23.52 5.91
N ALA A 271 8.56 22.59 6.78
CA ALA A 271 9.32 22.23 7.98
C ALA A 271 10.71 21.64 7.66
N THR A 272 10.90 21.10 6.46
CA THR A 272 12.19 20.54 6.01
C THR A 272 13.12 21.62 5.47
N GLN A 273 12.57 22.68 4.87
CA GLN A 273 13.32 23.85 4.43
C GLN A 273 13.83 24.66 5.63
N ASN A 274 12.97 24.94 6.62
CA ASN A 274 13.33 25.76 7.79
C ASN A 274 14.39 25.11 8.70
N ALA A 275 14.48 23.78 8.71
CA ALA A 275 15.50 23.05 9.49
C ALA A 275 16.93 23.21 8.92
N LYS A 276 17.10 23.86 7.76
CA LYS A 276 18.40 24.18 7.16
C LYS A 276 18.92 25.57 7.51
N GLU A 277 18.04 26.49 7.89
CA GLU A 277 18.40 27.89 8.10
C GLU A 277 18.90 28.17 9.53
N ASN A 278 18.85 27.16 10.41
CA ASN A 278 19.38 27.16 11.77
C ASN A 278 20.49 26.11 11.92
#